data_AF-A0A0F8WKR9-F1
#
_entry.id   AF-A0A0F8WKR9-F1
#
_cell.length_a   1.000
_cell.length_b   1.000
_cell.length_c   1.000
_cell.angle_alpha   90.00
_cell.angle_beta   90.00
_cell.angle_gamma   90.00
#
_symmetry.space_group_name_H-M   'P 1'
#
loop_
_entity.id
_entity.type
_entity.pdbx_description
1 polymer ?
#
loop_
_entity_poly.entity_id
_entity_poly.type
_entity_poly.pdbx_seq_one_letter_code
_entity_poly.pdbx_strand_id
1 'polypeptide(L)'
;MSENLPTGDVSPVTGTRFDFRAPIRLLPDATGRLDHNFCLSRLRRAPTPALRLTGQSGITLEVATTEPGIQVFDMAPLDSGDAPTVHGQPYGNRAGLAFEPQLWPGALHHPDFPDILLHPGEPYRQETRFAFSRRMA
;
A
#
# COMPACT_ATOMS: atom_id res chain seq x y z
N MET A 1 3.32 -17.19 17.33
CA MET A 1 4.30 -16.67 16.35
C MET A 1 3.70 -15.41 15.77
N SER A 2 4.44 -14.31 15.65
CA SER A 2 3.91 -13.00 15.23
C SER A 2 3.47 -13.04 13.76
N GLU A 3 2.17 -13.20 13.49
CA GLU A 3 1.67 -13.64 12.18
C GLU A 3 1.73 -12.63 11.03
N ASN A 4 2.25 -11.41 11.20
CA ASN A 4 2.37 -10.42 10.10
C ASN A 4 3.63 -9.54 10.20
N LEU A 5 4.78 -10.11 10.60
CA LEU A 5 6.06 -9.39 10.53
C LEU A 5 6.84 -9.76 9.27
N PRO A 6 7.55 -8.81 8.62
CA PRO A 6 8.44 -9.12 7.50
C PRO A 6 9.57 -10.05 7.93
N THR A 7 9.91 -11.02 7.07
CA THR A 7 11.00 -11.97 7.30
C THR A 7 12.39 -11.30 7.22
N GLY A 8 12.48 -10.16 6.54
CA GLY A 8 13.74 -9.52 6.15
C GLY A 8 14.08 -9.73 4.67
N ASP A 9 13.43 -10.67 3.99
CA ASP A 9 13.70 -10.95 2.58
C ASP A 9 12.93 -9.99 1.66
N VAL A 10 13.64 -9.41 0.69
CA VAL A 10 13.03 -8.61 -0.38
C VAL A 10 12.79 -9.51 -1.60
N SER A 11 11.58 -10.07 -1.68
CA SER A 11 11.23 -11.01 -2.75
C SER A 11 10.86 -10.30 -4.07
N PRO A 12 11.34 -10.80 -5.24
CA PRO A 12 10.93 -10.26 -6.52
C PRO A 12 9.47 -10.60 -6.80
N VAL A 13 8.74 -9.65 -7.38
CA VAL A 13 7.32 -9.86 -7.73
C VAL A 13 7.12 -10.62 -9.04
N THR A 14 8.11 -10.64 -9.94
CA THR A 14 8.01 -11.28 -11.27
C THR A 14 7.51 -12.71 -11.18
N GLY A 15 6.43 -13.03 -11.89
CA GLY A 15 5.86 -14.38 -11.93
C GLY A 15 5.09 -14.77 -10.66
N THR A 16 4.85 -13.83 -9.74
CA THR A 16 4.06 -14.04 -8.52
C THR A 16 2.71 -13.32 -8.61
N ARG A 17 1.78 -13.65 -7.72
CA ARG A 17 0.51 -12.91 -7.57
C ARG A 17 0.67 -11.44 -7.14
N PHE A 18 1.89 -11.05 -6.76
CA PHE A 18 2.23 -9.70 -6.35
C PHE A 18 2.76 -8.83 -7.52
N ASP A 19 2.75 -9.34 -8.75
CA ASP A 19 3.19 -8.56 -9.92
C ASP A 19 2.09 -7.63 -10.45
N PHE A 20 2.01 -6.42 -9.89
CA PHE A 20 1.08 -5.38 -10.30
C PHE A 20 1.67 -4.39 -11.32
N ARG A 21 2.82 -4.72 -11.94
CA ARG A 21 3.46 -3.82 -12.93
C ARG A 21 2.67 -3.74 -14.24
N ALA A 22 1.92 -4.78 -14.56
CA ALA A 22 0.84 -4.74 -15.53
C ALA A 22 -0.51 -4.56 -14.81
N PRO A 23 -1.48 -3.83 -15.39
CA PRO A 23 -2.80 -3.68 -14.76
C PRO A 23 -3.48 -5.03 -14.60
N ILE A 24 -3.92 -5.35 -13.38
CA ILE A 24 -4.76 -6.51 -13.09
C ILE A 24 -6.02 -6.08 -12.37
N ARG A 25 -7.09 -6.87 -12.53
CA ARG A 25 -8.29 -6.72 -11.71
C ARG A 25 -8.05 -7.37 -10.36
N LEU A 26 -8.27 -6.62 -9.28
CA LEU A 26 -8.28 -7.18 -7.93
C LEU A 26 -9.51 -8.07 -7.79
N LEU A 27 -9.29 -9.38 -7.76
CA LEU A 27 -10.32 -10.40 -7.57
C LEU A 27 -9.92 -11.25 -6.36
N PRO A 28 -10.83 -11.47 -5.38
CA PRO A 28 -10.49 -12.18 -4.15
C PRO A 28 -9.73 -13.49 -4.33
N ASP A 29 -10.16 -14.30 -5.31
CA ASP A 29 -9.61 -15.63 -5.59
C ASP A 29 -8.28 -15.58 -6.35
N ALA A 30 -8.04 -14.52 -7.13
CA ALA A 30 -6.85 -14.41 -7.97
C ALA A 30 -5.68 -13.71 -7.25
N THR A 31 -5.97 -12.67 -6.47
CA THR A 31 -4.92 -11.88 -5.78
C THR A 31 -4.63 -12.39 -4.36
N GLY A 32 -5.52 -13.21 -3.80
CA GLY A 32 -5.48 -13.59 -2.40
C GLY A 32 -5.69 -12.39 -1.47
N ARG A 33 -5.29 -12.53 -0.20
CA ARG A 33 -5.22 -11.42 0.77
C ARG A 33 -3.98 -10.57 0.48
N LEU A 34 -4.18 -9.25 0.48
CA LEU A 34 -3.10 -8.27 0.47
C LEU A 34 -3.01 -7.60 1.83
N ASP A 35 -1.86 -7.72 2.45
CA ASP A 35 -1.43 -6.99 3.63
C ASP A 35 0.09 -6.90 3.60
N HIS A 36 0.61 -6.30 2.53
CA HIS A 36 2.04 -6.35 2.21
C HIS A 36 2.59 -4.98 1.84
N ASN A 37 3.85 -4.76 2.20
CA ASN A 37 4.64 -3.63 1.74
C ASN A 37 5.23 -3.94 0.37
N PHE A 38 4.94 -3.08 -0.61
CA PHE A 38 5.59 -3.11 -1.93
C PHE A 38 6.82 -2.21 -1.90
N CYS A 39 7.97 -2.79 -2.24
CA CYS A 39 9.26 -2.12 -2.23
C CYS A 39 9.41 -1.24 -3.49
N LEU A 40 9.34 0.08 -3.34
CA LEU A 40 9.41 1.07 -4.42
C LEU A 40 10.86 1.53 -4.72
N SER A 41 11.69 1.62 -3.69
CA SER A 41 13.13 1.97 -3.76
C SER A 41 13.84 1.59 -2.47
N ARG A 42 15.18 1.62 -2.45
CA ARG A 42 16.00 1.40 -1.24
C ARG A 42 16.21 2.65 -0.39
N LEU A 43 15.86 3.82 -0.92
CA LEU A 43 16.04 5.13 -0.29
C LEU A 43 14.82 6.00 -0.59
N ARG A 44 14.58 7.01 0.25
CA ARG A 44 13.66 8.10 -0.09
C ARG A 44 14.11 8.80 -1.37
N ARG A 45 13.13 9.30 -2.13
CA ARG A 45 13.35 9.92 -3.44
C ARG A 45 12.39 11.09 -3.65
N ALA A 46 12.55 11.81 -4.76
CA ALA A 46 11.55 12.79 -5.19
C ALA A 46 10.18 12.11 -5.40
N PRO A 47 9.05 12.82 -5.19
CA PRO A 47 7.72 12.26 -5.37
C PRO A 47 7.56 11.62 -6.76
N THR A 48 7.37 10.30 -6.81
CA THR A 48 7.28 9.52 -8.06
C THR A 48 6.01 8.67 -8.05
N PRO A 49 5.31 8.50 -9.20
CA PRO A 49 4.15 7.61 -9.28
C PRO A 49 4.50 6.19 -8.80
N ALA A 50 3.68 5.67 -7.88
CA ALA A 50 3.88 4.38 -7.23
C ALA A 50 2.71 3.42 -7.46
N LEU A 51 1.49 3.96 -7.61
CA LEU A 51 0.28 3.16 -7.74
C LEU A 51 -0.74 3.87 -8.62
N ARG A 52 -1.49 3.09 -9.40
CA ARG A 52 -2.71 3.52 -10.10
C ARG A 52 -3.82 2.52 -9.83
N LEU A 53 -4.99 3.01 -9.41
CA LEU A 53 -6.21 2.22 -9.21
C LEU A 53 -7.32 2.83 -10.07
N THR A 54 -8.06 2.01 -10.81
CA THR A 54 -9.27 2.45 -11.54
C THR A 54 -10.48 1.73 -10.98
N GLY A 55 -11.45 2.50 -10.48
CA GLY A 55 -12.73 1.99 -10.02
C GLY A 55 -13.69 1.72 -11.18
N GLN A 56 -14.72 0.91 -10.91
CA GLN A 56 -15.74 0.54 -11.91
C GLN A 56 -16.55 1.77 -12.42
N SER A 57 -16.59 2.84 -11.63
CA SER A 57 -17.22 4.12 -12.00
C SER A 57 -16.40 4.98 -12.98
N GLY A 58 -15.20 4.52 -13.35
CA GLY A 58 -14.26 5.25 -14.20
C GLY A 58 -13.41 6.29 -13.45
N ILE A 59 -13.55 6.39 -12.12
CA ILE A 59 -12.65 7.20 -11.29
C ILE A 59 -11.30 6.48 -11.19
N THR A 60 -10.22 7.21 -11.47
CA THR A 60 -8.85 6.75 -11.32
C THR A 60 -8.18 7.50 -10.18
N LEU A 61 -7.54 6.75 -9.28
CA LEU A 61 -6.61 7.27 -8.28
C LEU A 61 -5.18 6.97 -8.73
N GLU A 62 -4.34 7.98 -8.75
CA GLU A 62 -2.89 7.85 -8.85
C GLU A 62 -2.23 8.31 -7.55
N VAL A 63 -1.30 7.50 -7.03
CA VAL A 63 -0.52 7.82 -5.84
C VAL A 63 0.93 8.03 -6.25
N ALA A 64 1.47 9.20 -5.92
CA ALA A 64 2.90 9.48 -6.01
C ALA A 64 3.44 9.79 -4.61
N THR A 65 4.67 9.35 -4.32
CA THR A 65 5.24 9.49 -2.97
C THR A 65 6.75 9.60 -2.98
N THR A 66 7.30 10.21 -1.92
CA THR A 66 8.74 10.21 -1.60
C THR A 66 9.20 8.92 -0.93
N GLU A 67 8.26 8.16 -0.37
CA GLU A 67 8.58 7.00 0.47
C GLU A 67 9.07 5.79 -0.35
N PRO A 68 9.96 4.97 0.23
CA PRO A 68 10.52 3.80 -0.45
C PRO A 68 9.59 2.58 -0.44
N GLY A 69 8.50 2.61 0.30
CA GLY A 69 7.51 1.55 0.38
C GLY A 69 6.08 2.06 0.29
N ILE A 70 5.16 1.15 -0.03
CA ILE A 70 3.72 1.37 0.09
C ILE A 70 3.07 0.10 0.61
N GLN A 71 2.44 0.19 1.79
CA GLN A 71 1.59 -0.89 2.28
C GLN A 71 0.29 -0.89 1.46
N VAL A 72 -0.08 -2.07 0.96
CA VAL A 72 -1.40 -2.30 0.34
C VAL A 72 -2.13 -3.31 1.20
N PHE A 73 -3.22 -2.85 1.81
CA PHE A 73 -4.10 -3.67 2.61
C PHE A 73 -5.49 -3.72 1.99
N ASP A 74 -6.00 -4.93 1.74
CA ASP A 74 -7.26 -5.15 1.05
C ASP A 74 -8.47 -5.29 1.99
N MET A 75 -8.31 -5.02 3.28
CA MET A 75 -9.36 -5.15 4.30
C MET A 75 -10.00 -6.54 4.33
N ALA A 76 -9.34 -7.59 3.83
CA ALA A 76 -9.90 -8.94 3.79
C ALA A 76 -10.38 -9.50 5.15
N PRO A 77 -9.72 -9.25 6.30
CA PRO A 77 -10.19 -9.79 7.58
C PRO A 77 -11.16 -8.86 8.32
N LEU A 78 -11.44 -7.65 7.81
CA LEU A 78 -12.23 -6.67 8.54
C LEU A 78 -13.73 -6.88 8.30
N ASP A 79 -14.47 -6.85 9.41
CA ASP A 79 -15.92 -6.75 9.47
C ASP A 79 -16.26 -5.73 10.54
N SER A 80 -17.03 -4.69 10.19
CA SER A 80 -17.43 -3.67 11.14
C SER A 80 -18.47 -4.17 12.15
N GLY A 81 -19.15 -5.29 11.87
CA GLY A 81 -20.33 -5.73 12.61
C GLY A 81 -21.36 -4.61 12.71
N ASP A 82 -21.89 -4.39 13.92
CA ASP A 82 -22.90 -3.38 14.20
C ASP A 82 -22.33 -1.97 14.45
N ALA A 83 -21.02 -1.76 14.28
CA ALA A 83 -20.42 -0.45 14.47
C ALA A 83 -21.00 0.58 13.47
N PRO A 84 -21.37 1.79 13.93
CA PRO A 84 -21.87 2.83 13.03
C PRO A 84 -20.84 3.17 11.95
N THR A 85 -21.27 3.21 10.68
CA THR A 85 -20.45 3.64 9.55
C THR A 85 -21.00 4.92 8.93
N VAL A 86 -20.14 5.66 8.22
CA VAL A 86 -20.57 6.90 7.52
C VAL A 86 -21.52 6.64 6.35
N HIS A 87 -21.62 5.39 5.88
CA HIS A 87 -22.53 5.00 4.80
C HIS A 87 -23.86 4.43 5.32
N GLY A 88 -24.05 4.37 6.65
CA GLY A 88 -25.27 3.83 7.26
C GLY A 88 -25.49 2.33 7.01
N GLN A 89 -24.45 1.62 6.58
CA GLN A 89 -24.45 0.17 6.32
C GLN A 89 -23.12 -0.43 6.80
N PRO A 90 -23.10 -1.66 7.36
CA PRO A 90 -21.87 -2.32 7.78
C PRO A 90 -20.85 -2.46 6.64
N TYR A 91 -19.57 -2.39 6.97
CA TYR A 91 -18.47 -2.72 6.08
C TYR A 91 -18.08 -4.19 6.28
N GLY A 92 -18.37 -5.02 5.27
CA GLY A 92 -17.90 -6.40 5.25
C GLY A 92 -16.46 -6.54 4.76
N ASN A 93 -16.01 -7.79 4.66
CA ASN A 93 -14.68 -8.14 4.17
C ASN A 93 -14.40 -7.49 2.81
N ARG A 94 -13.22 -6.86 2.68
CA ARG A 94 -12.77 -6.17 1.46
C ARG A 94 -13.67 -5.01 1.03
N ALA A 95 -14.35 -4.35 1.98
CA ALA A 95 -15.12 -3.13 1.72
C ALA A 95 -14.27 -1.92 1.27
N GLY A 96 -12.94 -2.00 1.35
CA GLY A 96 -12.04 -0.94 0.93
C GLY A 96 -10.61 -1.41 0.70
N LEU A 97 -9.76 -0.49 0.25
CA LEU A 97 -8.33 -0.66 0.11
C LEU A 97 -7.63 0.47 0.89
N ALA A 98 -6.57 0.13 1.62
CA ALA A 98 -5.64 1.11 2.16
C ALA A 98 -4.35 1.13 1.33
N PHE A 99 -3.86 2.34 1.07
CA PHE A 99 -2.61 2.61 0.38
C PHE A 99 -1.79 3.53 1.27
N GLU A 100 -0.75 3.00 1.90
CA GLU A 100 -0.01 3.68 2.97
C GLU A 100 1.46 3.82 2.57
N PRO A 101 1.86 4.93 1.92
CA PRO A 101 3.27 5.18 1.62
C PRO A 101 4.09 5.39 2.88
N GLN A 102 5.20 4.66 2.99
CA GLN A 102 5.98 4.55 4.22
C GLN A 102 7.41 4.01 3.99
N LEU A 103 8.22 4.05 5.04
CA LEU A 103 9.39 3.19 5.17
C LEU A 103 8.98 1.72 5.35
N TRP A 104 9.88 0.80 5.03
CA TRP A 104 9.56 -0.62 5.06
C TRP A 104 9.30 -1.10 6.49
N PRO A 105 8.21 -1.85 6.75
CA PRO A 105 7.96 -2.39 8.08
C PRO A 105 9.16 -3.22 8.56
N GLY A 106 9.47 -3.15 9.85
CA GLY A 106 10.61 -3.88 10.43
C GLY A 106 11.99 -3.30 10.13
N ALA A 107 12.11 -2.12 9.51
CA ALA A 107 13.40 -1.50 9.20
C ALA A 107 14.36 -1.34 10.41
N LEU A 108 13.83 -1.17 11.63
CA LEU A 108 14.64 -1.14 12.85
C LEU A 108 15.36 -2.48 13.14
N HIS A 109 14.83 -3.60 12.67
CA HIS A 109 15.37 -4.94 12.93
C HIS A 109 16.07 -5.55 11.72
N HIS A 110 15.94 -4.94 10.54
CA HIS A 110 16.47 -5.42 9.27
C HIS A 110 17.41 -4.38 8.69
N PRO A 111 18.74 -4.44 8.95
CA PRO A 111 19.68 -3.37 8.62
C PRO A 111 19.82 -3.11 7.11
N ASP A 112 19.40 -4.04 6.25
CA ASP A 112 19.40 -3.87 4.79
C ASP A 112 18.15 -3.13 4.26
N PHE A 113 17.19 -2.80 5.12
CA PHE A 113 16.00 -2.01 4.78
C PHE A 113 16.34 -0.51 4.78
N PRO A 114 15.51 0.33 4.12
CA PRO A 114 15.68 1.77 4.19
C PRO A 114 15.70 2.27 5.64
N ASP A 115 16.68 3.11 5.97
CA ASP A 115 16.86 3.63 7.32
C ASP A 115 15.62 4.40 7.80
N ILE A 116 15.26 4.18 9.06
CA ILE A 116 14.10 4.73 9.74
C ILE A 116 14.46 5.60 10.93
N LEU A 117 15.73 5.62 11.34
CA LEU A 117 16.18 6.47 12.42
C LEU A 117 16.18 7.93 11.97
N LEU A 118 15.77 8.79 12.89
CA LEU A 118 15.84 10.25 12.76
C LEU A 118 16.69 10.75 13.92
N HIS A 119 17.79 11.43 13.64
CA HIS A 119 18.68 11.94 14.67
C HIS A 119 18.28 13.35 15.12
N PRO A 120 18.66 13.77 16.34
CA PRO A 120 18.39 15.12 16.82
C PRO A 120 18.92 16.18 15.85
N GLY A 121 18.05 17.13 15.48
CA GLY A 121 18.38 18.21 14.54
C GLY A 121 18.15 17.88 13.07
N GLU A 122 17.84 16.62 12.72
CA GLU A 122 17.49 16.24 11.35
C GLU A 122 16.02 16.55 11.04
N PRO A 123 15.71 17.21 9.92
CA PRO A 123 14.34 17.40 9.49
C PRO A 123 13.78 16.11 8.87
N TYR A 124 12.60 15.69 9.32
CA TYR A 124 11.82 14.67 8.62
C TYR A 124 10.87 15.34 7.63
N ARG A 125 10.92 14.90 6.37
CA ARG A 125 9.93 15.30 5.35
C ARG A 125 9.52 14.10 4.51
N GLN A 126 8.22 13.88 4.46
CA GLN A 126 7.56 12.93 3.59
C GLN A 126 6.48 13.66 2.80
N GLU A 127 6.32 13.31 1.53
CA GLU A 127 5.26 13.84 0.68
C GLU A 127 4.56 12.69 -0.07
N THR A 128 3.24 12.69 -0.02
CA THR A 128 2.38 11.79 -0.79
C THR A 128 1.30 12.61 -1.46
N ARG A 129 1.10 12.39 -2.75
CA ARG A 129 0.04 12.99 -3.56
C ARG A 129 -0.96 11.93 -3.99
N PHE A 130 -2.22 12.16 -3.67
CA PHE A 130 -3.37 11.42 -4.19
C PHE A 130 -4.02 12.25 -5.28
N ALA A 131 -3.91 11.83 -6.55
CA ALA A 131 -4.50 12.50 -7.68
C ALA A 131 -5.70 11.71 -8.19
N PHE A 132 -6.87 12.34 -8.18
CA PHE A 132 -8.11 11.76 -8.69
C PHE A 132 -8.41 12.33 -10.06
N SER A 133 -8.79 11.45 -10.99
CA SER A 133 -9.28 11.84 -12.31
C SER A 133 -10.46 10.97 -12.71
N ARG A 134 -11.25 11.45 -13.68
CA ARG A 134 -12.30 10.67 -14.33
C ARG A 134 -12.17 10.92 -15.82
N ARG A 135 -11.96 9.88 -16.60
CA ARG A 135 -12.10 10.02 -18.05
C ARG A 135 -13.59 10.07 -18.36
N MET A 136 -14.05 11.18 -18.90
CA MET A 136 -15.34 11.22 -19.58
C MET A 136 -15.16 10.45 -20.88
N ALA A 137 -16.05 9.50 -21.15
CA ALA A 137 -16.15 8.88 -22.46
C ALA A 137 -16.54 9.93 -23.50
#